data_AF-A0A3D2PV13-F1
#
_entry.id   AF-A0A3D2PV13-F1
#
_cell.length_a   1.000
_cell.length_b   1.000
_cell.length_c   1.000
_cell.angle_alpha   90.00
_cell.angle_beta   90.00
_cell.angle_gamma   90.00
#
_symmetry.space_group_name_H-M   'P 1'
#
loop_
_entity.id
_entity.type
_entity.pdbx_description
1 polymer ?
#
loop_
_entity_poly.entity_id
_entity_poly.type
_entity_poly.pdbx_seq_one_letter_code
_entity_poly.pdbx_strand_id
1 'polypeptide(L)' 'TGSAERMQVLNGSIDAKLPGETEFTTYSEGMAFDIPANSSYVAVVNTYADYVCSYTD' A
#
# COMPACT_ATOMS: atom_id res chain seq x y z
N THR A 1 -7.92 8.48 -1.10
CA THR A 1 -9.01 8.64 -2.09
C THR A 1 -10.34 8.63 -1.36
N GLY A 2 -11.49 8.64 -2.04
CA GLY A 2 -12.81 8.63 -1.39
C GLY A 2 -13.29 7.24 -0.93
N SER A 3 -12.88 6.18 -1.64
CA SER A 3 -13.23 4.78 -1.36
C SER A 3 -12.12 4.05 -0.61
N ALA A 4 -12.47 2.94 0.05
CA ALA A 4 -11.48 2.05 0.64
C ALA A 4 -10.75 1.27 -0.46
N GLU A 5 -9.46 1.05 -0.29
CA GLU A 5 -8.60 0.40 -1.28
C GLU A 5 -7.80 -0.74 -0.63
N ARG A 6 -7.52 -1.77 -1.41
CA ARG A 6 -6.56 -2.82 -1.09
C ARG A 6 -5.44 -2.81 -2.12
N MET A 7 -4.21 -2.69 -1.62
CA MET A 7 -2.99 -2.75 -2.40
C MET A 7 -2.38 -4.14 -2.24
N GLN A 8 -2.06 -4.83 -3.33
CA GLN A 8 -1.32 -6.08 -3.31
C GLN A 8 -0.07 -5.98 -4.19
N VAL A 9 1.08 -6.32 -3.63
CA VAL A 9 2.36 -6.35 -4.36
C VAL A 9 2.47 -7.67 -5.12
N LEU A 10 2.57 -7.57 -6.44
CA LEU A 10 2.73 -8.71 -7.35
C LEU A 10 4.19 -9.07 -7.53
N ASN A 11 5.08 -8.07 -7.66
CA ASN A 11 6.54 -8.26 -7.73
C ASN A 11 7.26 -7.02 -7.16
N GLY A 12 8.50 -7.19 -6.70
CA GLY A 12 9.26 -6.12 -6.04
C GLY A 12 8.79 -5.86 -4.61
N SER A 13 8.89 -4.60 -4.15
CA SER A 13 8.50 -4.22 -2.79
C SER A 13 8.11 -2.75 -2.65
N ILE A 14 7.22 -2.48 -1.70
CA ILE A 14 6.78 -1.13 -1.32
C ILE A 14 6.99 -0.93 0.17
N ASP A 15 7.68 0.14 0.55
CA ASP A 15 7.67 0.62 1.94
C ASP A 15 6.48 1.57 2.10
N ALA A 16 5.46 1.16 2.85
CA ALA A 16 4.27 1.95 3.08
C ALA A 16 4.22 2.45 4.52
N LYS A 17 3.72 3.68 4.70
CA LYS A 17 3.34 4.24 5.99
C LYS A 17 1.89 4.66 5.95
N LEU A 18 1.06 3.92 6.67
CA LEU A 18 -0.39 4.09 6.70
C LEU A 18 -0.82 5.22 7.66
N PRO A 19 -2.08 5.69 7.58
CA PRO A 19 -2.60 6.69 8.49
C PRO A 19 -2.40 6.29 9.96
N GLY A 20 -1.74 7.15 10.74
CA GLY A 20 -1.47 6.91 12.16
C GLY A 20 -0.18 6.16 12.46
N GLU A 21 0.50 5.63 11.43
CA GLU A 21 1.82 5.00 11.61
C GLU A 21 2.94 6.05 11.62
N THR A 22 3.95 5.79 12.45
CA THR A 22 5.17 6.61 12.54
C THR A 22 6.34 6.04 11.76
N GLU A 23 6.31 4.73 11.50
CA GLU A 23 7.37 3.98 10.83
C GLU A 23 6.88 3.40 9.51
N PHE A 24 7.80 3.04 8.63
CA PHE A 24 7.48 2.35 7.40
C PHE A 24 7.42 0.84 7.62
N THR A 25 6.48 0.20 6.94
CA THR A 25 6.37 -1.26 6.83
C THR A 25 6.68 -1.67 5.40
N THR A 26 7.61 -2.61 5.22
CA THR A 26 7.92 -3.17 3.89
C THR A 26 6.93 -4.27 3.52
N TYR A 27 6.24 -4.08 2.41
CA TYR A 27 5.37 -5.07 1.77
C TYR A 27 6.08 -5.63 0.53
N SER A 28 6.40 -6.92 0.57
CA SER A 28 7.06 -7.64 -0.53
C SER A 28 6.05 -8.41 -1.37
N GLU A 29 6.52 -9.05 -2.45
CA GLU A 29 5.72 -9.95 -3.30
C GLU A 29 4.78 -10.88 -2.50
N GLY A 30 3.51 -10.87 -2.89
CA GLY A 30 2.43 -11.64 -2.25
C GLY A 30 1.78 -10.95 -1.04
N MET A 31 2.38 -9.89 -0.50
CA MET A 31 1.82 -9.13 0.61
C MET A 31 0.81 -8.08 0.13
N ALA A 32 -0.08 -7.70 1.04
CA ALA A 32 -1.10 -6.69 0.78
C ALA A 32 -1.38 -5.84 2.03
N PHE A 33 -1.89 -4.63 1.80
CA PHE A 33 -2.34 -3.71 2.85
C PHE A 33 -3.61 -2.99 2.43
N ASP A 34 -4.42 -2.60 3.41
CA ASP A 34 -5.69 -1.92 3.22
C ASP A 34 -5.55 -0.43 3.58
N ILE A 35 -6.13 0.42 2.74
CA ILE A 35 -6.14 1.87 2.89
C ILE A 35 -7.59 2.28 3.20
N PRO A 36 -7.84 2.90 4.36
CA PRO A 36 -9.17 3.39 4.70
C PRO A 36 -9.69 4.42 3.71
N ALA A 37 -11.01 4.45 3.50
CA ALA A 37 -11.67 5.52 2.77
C ALA A 37 -11.34 6.91 3.35
N ASN A 38 -11.29 7.92 2.48
CA ASN A 38 -10.99 9.31 2.85
C ASN A 38 -9.63 9.48 3.56
N SER A 39 -8.67 8.61 3.27
CA SER A 39 -7.32 8.67 3.82
C SER A 39 -6.25 8.75 2.74
N SER A 40 -5.00 8.94 3.19
CA SER A 40 -3.79 8.93 2.38
C SER A 40 -2.67 8.18 3.10
N TYR A 41 -1.75 7.62 2.33
CA TYR A 41 -0.59 6.89 2.83
C TYR A 41 0.66 7.37 2.08
N VAL A 42 1.83 7.08 2.63
CA VAL A 42 3.11 7.31 1.94
C VAL A 42 3.61 5.97 1.42
N ALA A 43 4.03 5.93 0.16
CA ALA A 43 4.73 4.79 -0.43
C ALA A 43 6.13 5.22 -0.91
N VAL A 44 7.13 4.40 -0.60
CA VAL A 44 8.49 4.53 -1.11
C VAL A 44 8.84 3.25 -1.87
N VAL A 45 9.26 3.42 -3.13
CA VAL A 45 9.71 2.32 -3.98
C VAL A 45 11.21 2.50 -4.19
N ASN A 46 12.02 1.65 -3.53
CA ASN A 46 13.48 1.78 -3.56
C ASN A 46 14.10 1.23 -4.86
N THR A 47 13.43 0.30 -5.55
CA THR A 47 13.93 -0.29 -6.80
C THR A 47 12.82 -0.40 -7.84
N TYR A 48 11.85 -1.28 -7.63
CA TYR A 48 10.64 -1.38 -8.44
C TYR A 48 9.53 -2.05 -7.63
N ALA A 49 8.29 -1.83 -8.04
CA ALA A 49 7.13 -2.51 -7.49
C ALA A 49 6.06 -2.63 -8.57
N ASP A 50 5.61 -3.85 -8.82
CA ASP A 50 4.41 -4.14 -9.57
C ASP A 50 3.31 -4.45 -8.56
N TYR A 51 2.17 -3.76 -8.68
CA TYR A 51 1.08 -3.91 -7.74
C TYR A 51 -0.28 -3.83 -8.43
N VAL A 52 -1.28 -4.39 -7.78
CA VAL A 52 -2.69 -4.18 -8.12
C VAL A 52 -3.37 -3.40 -7.00
N CYS A 53 -4.15 -2.40 -7.39
CA CYS A 53 -5.07 -1.70 -6.50
C CYS A 53 -6.49 -2.14 -6.83
N SER A 54 -7.25 -2.49 -5.80
CA SER A 54 -8.67 -2.81 -5.91
C SER A 54 -9.45 -1.95 -4.92
N TYR A 55 -10.59 -1.41 -5.34
CA TYR A 55 -11.55 -0.83 -4.40
C TYR A 55 -12.22 -1.96 -3.61
N THR A 56 -12.39 -1.77 -2.31
CA THR A 56 -12.97 -2.76 -1.39
C THR A 56 -14.41 -2.44 -0.96
N ASP A 57 -15.04 -1.47 -1.64
CA ASP A 57 -16.46 -1.11 -1.47
C ASP A 57 -17.44 -2.28 -1.77
#